data_AF-A0A2N2CAA4-F1
#
_entry.id   AF-A0A2N2CAA4-F1
#
_cell.length_a   1.000
_cell.length_b   1.000
_cell.length_c   1.000
_cell.angle_alpha   90.00
_cell.angle_beta   90.00
_cell.angle_gamma   90.00
#
_symmetry.space_group_name_H-M   'P 1'
#
loop_
_entity.id
_entity.type
_entity.pdbx_description
1 polymer ?
#
loop_
_entity_poly.entity_id
_entity_poly.type
_entity_poly.pdbx_seq_one_letter_code
_entity_poly.pdbx_strand_id
1 'polypeptide(L)'
;MILKAIEQLCKHSKIIVLLETEYEQWISDGYAIYPLIKMPKLTEETIFTVLNIPEDKKKKYTIRVEEMPKSYCIEDIADHERQIEKKWFQIEESIPLQTSQGVQFIQSRSLKPVSDIEQMSLWERSTEAGHTYFVVKDGMMIRAIVLPHRILSKTMVENLQQLANQCQMTLDNQTMEMEDE
;
A
#
# COMPACT_ATOMS: atom_id res chain seq x y z
N MET A 1 16.26 6.30 1.48
CA MET A 1 15.61 7.60 1.78
C MET A 1 14.21 7.58 1.18
N ILE A 2 13.20 7.83 2.02
CA ILE A 2 11.76 7.82 1.70
C ILE A 2 11.41 8.53 0.39
N LEU A 3 11.99 9.73 0.15
CA LEU A 3 11.68 10.55 -1.02
C LEU A 3 12.03 9.88 -2.36
N LYS A 4 13.15 9.14 -2.42
CA LYS A 4 13.56 8.41 -3.64
C LYS A 4 12.59 7.26 -3.96
N ALA A 5 12.02 6.64 -2.93
CA ALA A 5 11.02 5.59 -3.12
C ALA A 5 9.69 6.20 -3.60
N ILE A 6 9.25 7.31 -2.99
CA ILE A 6 8.07 8.08 -3.44
C ILE A 6 8.23 8.54 -4.89
N GLU A 7 9.42 9.04 -5.25
CA GLU A 7 9.76 9.41 -6.62
C GLU A 7 9.51 8.26 -7.61
N GLN A 8 10.00 7.06 -7.28
CA GLN A 8 9.80 5.87 -8.12
C GLN A 8 8.33 5.48 -8.24
N LEU A 9 7.57 5.60 -7.14
CA LEU A 9 6.14 5.31 -7.13
C LEU A 9 5.36 6.25 -8.04
N CYS A 10 5.50 7.57 -7.84
CA CYS A 10 4.87 8.57 -8.70
C CYS A 10 5.32 8.44 -10.17
N LYS A 11 6.60 8.13 -10.42
CA LYS A 11 7.11 7.87 -11.78
C LYS A 11 6.49 6.62 -12.42
N HIS A 12 6.10 5.63 -11.63
CA HIS A 12 5.44 4.44 -12.13
C HIS A 12 3.96 4.68 -12.40
N SER A 13 3.20 5.22 -11.43
CA SER A 13 1.76 5.44 -11.56
C SER A 13 1.38 6.59 -12.48
N LYS A 14 2.31 7.55 -12.69
CA LYS A 14 2.06 8.84 -13.35
C LYS A 14 1.01 9.69 -12.65
N ILE A 15 0.75 9.41 -11.37
CA ILE A 15 -0.17 10.15 -10.53
C ILE A 15 0.63 10.80 -9.40
N ILE A 16 0.38 12.08 -9.16
CA ILE A 16 0.91 12.84 -8.04
C ILE A 16 -0.26 13.62 -7.45
N VAL A 17 -0.64 13.31 -6.22
CA VAL A 17 -1.62 14.11 -5.48
C VAL A 17 -0.93 14.68 -4.26
N LEU A 18 -0.86 16.00 -4.15
CA LEU A 18 -0.45 16.68 -2.94
C LEU A 18 -1.71 16.91 -2.09
N LEU A 19 -1.68 16.37 -0.87
CA LEU A 19 -2.81 16.43 0.06
C LEU A 19 -2.45 17.36 1.21
N GLU A 20 -3.23 18.41 1.38
CA GLU A 20 -3.03 19.43 2.41
C GLU A 20 -3.83 19.10 3.66
N THR A 21 -3.20 19.25 4.82
CA THR A 21 -3.87 19.31 6.12
C THR A 21 -3.62 20.69 6.74
N GLU A 22 -4.15 20.96 7.93
CA GLU A 22 -3.90 22.22 8.64
C GLU A 22 -2.41 22.43 8.97
N TYR A 23 -1.68 21.35 9.25
CA TYR A 23 -0.31 21.43 9.79
C TYR A 23 0.75 20.83 8.88
N GLU A 24 0.36 19.95 7.96
CA GLU A 24 1.30 19.13 7.18
C GLU A 24 0.85 18.95 5.74
N GLN A 25 1.75 18.46 4.90
CA GLN A 25 1.46 18.06 3.54
C GLN A 25 1.79 16.58 3.36
N TRP A 26 0.97 15.90 2.58
CA TRP A 26 1.13 14.50 2.23
C TRP A 26 1.20 14.37 0.71
N ILE A 27 1.76 13.26 0.23
CA ILE A 27 1.86 12.94 -1.19
C ILE A 27 1.30 11.56 -1.47
N SER A 28 0.51 11.44 -2.53
CA SER A 28 -0.03 10.17 -3.01
C SER A 28 0.37 9.88 -4.45
N ASP A 29 0.63 8.60 -4.72
CA ASP A 29 0.80 8.04 -6.06
C ASP A 29 -0.49 7.41 -6.61
N GLY A 30 -1.61 7.55 -5.89
CA GLY A 30 -2.89 6.92 -6.18
C GLY A 30 -3.13 5.55 -5.52
N TYR A 31 -2.09 4.94 -4.93
CA TYR A 31 -2.19 3.65 -4.22
C TYR A 31 -1.77 3.74 -2.75
N ALA A 32 -0.95 4.71 -2.40
CA ALA A 32 -0.59 5.02 -1.03
C ALA A 32 -0.41 6.52 -0.84
N ILE A 33 -0.35 6.95 0.42
CA ILE A 33 -0.23 8.33 0.84
C ILE A 33 0.86 8.40 1.91
N TYR A 34 1.81 9.31 1.77
CA TYR A 34 2.97 9.45 2.64
C TYR A 34 3.08 10.89 3.17
N PRO A 35 3.40 11.09 4.46
CA PRO A 35 3.61 12.42 5.00
C PRO A 35 4.94 13.01 4.47
N LEU A 36 4.92 14.26 4.03
CA LEU A 36 6.10 15.01 3.60
C LEU A 36 6.75 15.71 4.80
N ILE A 37 7.19 14.91 5.77
CA ILE A 37 7.78 15.39 7.03
C ILE A 37 9.05 16.21 6.74
N LYS A 38 9.15 17.41 7.34
CA LYS A 38 10.29 18.33 7.23
C LYS A 38 10.58 18.81 5.80
N MET A 39 9.59 18.77 4.90
CA MET A 39 9.69 19.36 3.57
C MET A 39 9.05 20.75 3.54
N PRO A 40 9.56 21.68 2.71
CA PRO A 40 8.82 22.90 2.41
C PRO A 40 7.48 22.53 1.75
N LYS A 41 6.47 23.40 1.89
CA LYS A 41 5.19 23.22 1.20
C LYS A 41 5.44 23.14 -0.31
N LEU A 42 5.10 22.01 -0.91
CA LEU A 42 5.27 21.76 -2.33
C LEU A 42 4.01 22.22 -3.09
N THR A 43 4.21 22.73 -4.28
CA THR A 43 3.16 23.07 -5.24
C THR A 43 3.27 22.17 -6.48
N GLU A 44 2.28 22.25 -7.37
CA GLU A 44 2.31 21.57 -8.68
C GLU A 44 3.56 21.89 -9.51
N GLU A 45 4.11 23.10 -9.36
CA GLU A 45 5.30 23.52 -10.09
C GLU A 45 6.57 22.93 -9.46
N THR A 46 6.70 23.02 -8.13
CA THR A 46 7.91 22.59 -7.44
C THR A 46 8.04 21.08 -7.34
N ILE A 47 6.92 20.34 -7.34
CA ILE A 47 6.92 18.90 -7.11
C ILE A 47 7.66 18.13 -8.20
N PHE A 48 7.58 18.59 -9.45
CA PHE A 48 8.32 17.96 -10.54
C PHE A 48 9.84 18.02 -10.35
N THR A 49 10.35 19.15 -9.85
CA THR A 49 11.77 19.32 -9.53
C THR A 49 12.17 18.39 -8.40
N VAL A 50 11.38 18.34 -7.33
CA VAL A 50 11.64 17.46 -6.17
C VAL A 50 11.64 15.98 -6.57
N LEU A 51 10.73 15.58 -7.47
CA LEU A 51 10.64 14.21 -7.98
C LEU A 51 11.54 13.95 -9.20
N ASN A 52 12.46 14.86 -9.53
CA ASN A 52 13.37 14.71 -10.66
C ASN A 52 12.64 14.31 -11.97
N ILE A 53 11.52 14.99 -12.26
CA ILE A 53 10.71 14.78 -13.47
C ILE A 53 11.05 15.86 -14.50
N PRO A 54 11.62 15.48 -15.66
CA PRO A 54 11.92 16.40 -16.75
C PRO A 54 10.68 17.12 -17.32
N GLU A 55 10.86 18.37 -17.79
CA GLU A 55 9.81 19.21 -18.39
C GLU A 55 9.05 18.50 -19.53
N ASP A 56 9.76 17.80 -20.41
CA ASP A 56 9.19 17.07 -21.55
C ASP A 56 8.28 15.91 -21.13
N LYS A 57 8.37 15.45 -19.88
CA LYS A 57 7.58 14.36 -19.33
C LYS A 57 6.40 14.82 -18.48
N LYS A 58 6.34 16.09 -18.06
CA LYS A 58 5.30 16.60 -17.15
C LYS A 58 3.88 16.34 -17.63
N LYS A 59 3.62 16.50 -18.94
CA LYS A 59 2.30 16.28 -19.56
C LYS A 59 1.77 14.84 -19.44
N LYS A 60 2.62 13.87 -19.09
CA LYS A 60 2.23 12.47 -18.88
C LYS A 60 1.69 12.22 -17.47
N TYR A 61 1.80 13.20 -16.58
CA TYR A 61 1.39 13.06 -15.19
C TYR A 61 0.04 13.73 -14.95
N THR A 62 -0.78 13.06 -14.15
CA THR A 62 -1.94 13.69 -13.52
C THR A 62 -1.47 14.27 -12.19
N ILE A 63 -1.57 15.59 -12.05
CA ILE A 63 -1.27 16.31 -10.80
C ILE A 63 -2.53 16.93 -10.25
N ARG A 64 -2.69 16.83 -8.93
CA ARG A 64 -3.75 17.51 -8.19
C ARG A 64 -3.19 18.01 -6.85
N VAL A 65 -3.65 19.17 -6.43
CA VAL A 65 -3.49 19.67 -5.04
C VAL A 65 -4.88 19.73 -4.44
N GLU A 66 -5.09 18.98 -3.36
CA GLU A 66 -6.41 18.80 -2.74
C GLU A 66 -6.28 18.82 -1.21
N GLU A 67 -7.38 19.05 -0.51
CA GLU A 67 -7.43 18.79 0.94
C GLU A 67 -7.38 17.28 1.21
N MET A 68 -6.77 16.88 2.33
CA MET A 68 -6.81 15.48 2.79
C MET A 68 -8.27 15.01 2.91
N PRO A 69 -8.68 13.92 2.23
CA PRO A 69 -10.03 13.43 2.33
C PRO A 69 -10.41 13.11 3.78
N LYS A 70 -11.49 13.73 4.27
CA LYS A 70 -11.98 13.54 5.65
C LYS A 70 -12.32 12.09 6.00
N SER A 71 -12.52 11.25 4.99
CA SER A 71 -12.73 9.81 5.15
C SER A 71 -11.52 9.06 5.70
N TYR A 72 -10.31 9.62 5.56
CA TYR A 72 -9.09 9.02 6.08
C TYR A 72 -8.72 9.66 7.42
N CYS A 73 -8.66 8.84 8.46
CA CYS A 73 -8.13 9.27 9.75
C CYS A 73 -6.61 9.28 9.70
N ILE A 74 -6.02 10.46 9.81
CA ILE A 74 -4.55 10.68 9.82
C ILE A 74 -3.96 10.70 11.23
N GLU A 75 -4.80 10.58 12.25
CA GLU A 75 -4.37 10.51 13.65
C GLU A 75 -3.67 9.19 13.94
N ASP A 76 -2.66 9.23 14.81
CA ASP A 76 -1.85 8.07 15.22
C ASP A 76 -2.69 6.93 15.79
N ILE A 77 -3.86 7.24 16.35
CA ILE A 77 -4.84 6.28 16.87
C ILE A 77 -6.18 6.55 16.20
N ALA A 78 -6.86 5.48 15.78
CA ALA A 78 -8.23 5.55 15.27
C ALA A 78 -9.12 4.54 15.98
N ASP A 79 -10.41 4.85 16.05
CA ASP A 79 -11.40 3.94 16.60
C ASP A 79 -11.42 2.62 15.82
N HIS A 80 -11.44 1.52 16.57
CA HIS A 80 -11.56 0.15 16.04
C HIS A 80 -10.49 -0.27 15.01
N GLU A 81 -9.29 0.33 15.03
CA GLU A 81 -8.19 -0.17 14.21
C GLU A 81 -7.69 -1.54 14.67
N ARG A 82 -7.29 -2.37 13.71
CA ARG A 82 -6.84 -3.74 13.98
C ARG A 82 -5.47 -3.98 13.37
N GLN A 83 -4.51 -4.43 14.17
CA GLN A 83 -3.21 -4.82 13.64
C GLN A 83 -3.35 -6.06 12.74
N ILE A 84 -2.71 -6.02 11.58
CA ILE A 84 -2.67 -7.11 10.62
C ILE A 84 -1.35 -7.86 10.79
N GLU A 85 -1.44 -9.15 11.08
CA GLU A 85 -0.28 -10.03 11.04
C GLU A 85 0.12 -10.30 9.58
N LYS A 86 1.35 -9.94 9.19
CA LYS A 86 1.93 -10.31 7.90
C LYS A 86 2.29 -11.81 7.92
N LYS A 87 1.44 -12.67 7.35
CA LYS A 87 1.76 -14.12 7.24
C LYS A 87 1.28 -14.79 5.95
N TRP A 88 1.37 -14.13 4.80
CA TRP A 88 0.98 -14.74 3.52
C TRP A 88 2.08 -14.57 2.45
N PHE A 89 2.10 -15.49 1.49
CA PHE A 89 2.97 -15.42 0.32
C PHE A 89 2.54 -14.26 -0.61
N GLN A 90 3.50 -13.69 -1.34
CA GLN A 90 3.23 -12.64 -2.31
C GLN A 90 2.72 -13.26 -3.62
N ILE A 91 1.71 -12.64 -4.25
CA ILE A 91 1.24 -13.01 -5.58
C ILE A 91 1.59 -11.88 -6.53
N GLU A 92 2.47 -12.14 -7.49
CA GLU A 92 3.03 -11.12 -8.39
C GLU A 92 3.59 -9.92 -7.61
N GLU A 93 3.07 -8.70 -7.83
CA GLU A 93 3.42 -7.49 -7.10
C GLU A 93 2.42 -7.14 -5.97
N SER A 94 1.61 -8.10 -5.53
CA SER A 94 0.54 -7.88 -4.57
C SER A 94 0.73 -8.69 -3.29
N ILE A 95 0.50 -8.02 -2.16
CA ILE A 95 0.55 -8.63 -0.82
C ILE A 95 -0.88 -8.86 -0.37
N PRO A 96 -1.33 -10.12 -0.20
CA PRO A 96 -2.60 -10.43 0.43
C PRO A 96 -2.55 -10.12 1.93
N LEU A 97 -3.63 -9.54 2.44
CA LEU A 97 -3.84 -9.15 3.81
C LEU A 97 -5.16 -9.74 4.29
N GLN A 98 -5.13 -10.48 5.39
CA GLN A 98 -6.33 -10.98 6.03
C GLN A 98 -7.01 -9.87 6.82
N THR A 99 -8.14 -9.38 6.32
CA THR A 99 -8.94 -8.29 6.89
C THR A 99 -10.18 -8.82 7.62
N SER A 100 -10.92 -7.92 8.28
CA SER A 100 -12.24 -8.23 8.85
C SER A 100 -13.29 -8.57 7.78
N GLN A 101 -13.04 -8.22 6.51
CA GLN A 101 -13.94 -8.39 5.37
C GLN A 101 -13.43 -9.46 4.38
N GLY A 102 -12.57 -10.38 4.82
CA GLY A 102 -11.96 -11.42 3.99
C GLY A 102 -10.51 -11.08 3.63
N VAL A 103 -10.12 -11.26 2.37
CA VAL A 103 -8.75 -10.94 1.91
C VAL A 103 -8.78 -9.68 1.05
N GLN A 104 -7.89 -8.74 1.34
CA GLN A 104 -7.61 -7.60 0.48
C GLN A 104 -6.14 -7.59 0.09
N PHE A 105 -5.83 -6.93 -1.02
CA PHE A 105 -4.46 -6.84 -1.50
C PHE A 105 -3.96 -5.42 -1.40
N ILE A 106 -2.65 -5.26 -1.24
CA ILE A 106 -1.95 -4.00 -1.45
C ILE A 106 -0.81 -4.21 -2.42
N GLN A 107 -0.37 -3.15 -3.11
CA GLN A 107 0.82 -3.25 -3.95
C GLN A 107 2.07 -3.35 -3.07
N SER A 108 2.94 -4.32 -3.33
CA SER A 108 4.19 -4.52 -2.57
C SER A 108 5.08 -3.28 -2.62
N ARG A 109 5.10 -2.57 -3.76
CA ARG A 109 5.83 -1.31 -3.96
C ARG A 109 5.39 -0.20 -3.00
N SER A 110 4.13 -0.17 -2.57
CA SER A 110 3.62 0.84 -1.64
C SER A 110 4.28 0.78 -0.26
N LEU A 111 4.95 -0.33 0.08
CA LEU A 111 5.71 -0.44 1.32
C LEU A 111 7.18 0.00 1.19
N LYS A 112 7.67 0.29 -0.02
CA LYS A 112 9.07 0.69 -0.25
C LYS A 112 9.47 1.99 0.46
N PRO A 113 8.63 3.04 0.53
CA PRO A 113 9.01 4.27 1.23
C PRO A 113 9.16 4.12 2.75
N VAL A 114 8.64 3.03 3.31
CA VAL A 114 8.56 2.73 4.74
C VAL A 114 9.26 1.40 5.08
N SER A 115 10.12 0.90 4.19
CA SER A 115 10.77 -0.40 4.34
C SER A 115 11.94 -0.41 5.32
N ASP A 116 12.45 0.77 5.69
CA ASP A 116 13.54 0.96 6.65
C ASP A 116 13.05 1.05 8.11
N ILE A 117 11.74 0.99 8.34
CA ILE A 117 11.16 0.94 9.68
C ILE A 117 11.38 -0.47 10.26
N GLU A 118 12.19 -0.58 11.31
CA GLU A 118 12.50 -1.85 11.96
C GLU A 118 11.27 -2.53 12.57
N GLN A 119 10.42 -1.75 13.28
CA GLN A 119 9.20 -2.24 13.93
C GLN A 119 7.94 -1.85 13.14
N MET A 120 8.00 -2.07 11.82
CA MET A 120 6.89 -1.77 10.93
C MET A 120 5.67 -2.64 11.28
N SER A 121 4.56 -1.99 11.59
CA SER A 121 3.26 -2.65 11.73
C SER A 121 2.26 -2.12 10.71
N LEU A 122 1.39 -3.02 10.22
CA LEU A 122 0.30 -2.67 9.33
C LEU A 122 -1.02 -2.80 10.09
N TRP A 123 -1.88 -1.81 9.95
CA TRP A 123 -3.17 -1.77 10.65
C TRP A 123 -4.29 -1.57 9.65
N GLU A 124 -5.34 -2.35 9.80
CA GLU A 124 -6.61 -2.18 9.10
C GLU A 124 -7.43 -1.09 9.80
N ARG A 125 -7.95 -0.17 8.98
CA ARG A 125 -8.92 0.86 9.38
C ARG A 125 -10.09 0.83 8.39
N SER A 126 -11.19 1.45 8.78
CA SER A 126 -12.35 1.63 7.92
C SER A 126 -12.78 3.09 7.89
N THR A 127 -13.19 3.59 6.72
CA THR A 127 -13.89 4.88 6.61
C THR A 127 -15.28 4.75 7.23
N GLU A 128 -15.96 5.86 7.52
CA GLU A 128 -17.37 5.85 7.96
C GLU A 128 -18.31 5.12 6.98
N ALA A 129 -18.00 5.14 5.68
CA ALA A 129 -18.74 4.41 4.64
C ALA A 129 -18.45 2.89 4.62
N GLY A 130 -17.64 2.37 5.54
CA GLY A 130 -17.27 0.95 5.61
C GLY A 130 -16.19 0.50 4.63
N HIS A 131 -15.54 1.41 3.91
CA HIS A 131 -14.40 1.06 3.05
C HIS A 131 -13.13 0.84 3.87
N THR A 132 -12.51 -0.32 3.68
CA THR A 132 -11.23 -0.65 4.31
C THR A 132 -10.08 0.14 3.68
N TYR A 133 -9.14 0.57 4.51
CA TYR A 133 -7.81 1.02 4.11
C TYR A 133 -6.80 0.58 5.16
N PHE A 134 -5.51 0.75 4.86
CA PHE A 134 -4.44 0.35 5.75
C PHE A 134 -3.59 1.53 6.17
N VAL A 135 -3.03 1.47 7.37
CA VAL A 135 -2.01 2.41 7.81
C VAL A 135 -0.75 1.65 8.20
N VAL A 136 0.40 2.16 7.77
CA VAL A 136 1.71 1.69 8.21
C VAL A 136 2.14 2.53 9.40
N LYS A 137 2.56 1.89 10.48
CA LYS A 137 3.05 2.56 11.68
C LYS A 137 4.48 2.17 12.03
N ASP A 138 5.18 3.15 12.61
CA ASP A 138 6.42 2.97 13.36
C ASP A 138 6.12 3.21 14.84
N GLY A 139 6.03 2.12 15.62
CA GLY A 139 5.40 2.16 16.94
C GLY A 139 3.94 2.62 16.83
N MET A 140 3.63 3.79 17.39
CA MET A 140 2.30 4.40 17.33
C MET A 140 2.15 5.42 16.19
N MET A 141 3.25 5.90 15.62
CA MET A 141 3.25 7.00 14.65
C MET A 141 2.85 6.51 13.26
N ILE A 142 1.92 7.19 12.59
CA ILE A 142 1.60 6.87 11.19
C ILE A 142 2.72 7.31 10.26
N ARG A 143 3.05 6.42 9.32
CA ARG A 143 4.11 6.60 8.33
C ARG A 143 3.61 6.51 6.89
N ALA A 144 2.46 5.87 6.68
CA ALA A 144 1.77 5.86 5.40
C ALA A 144 0.31 5.43 5.57
N ILE A 145 -0.53 5.87 4.64
CA ILE A 145 -1.83 5.26 4.34
C ILE A 145 -1.66 4.43 3.07
N VAL A 146 -2.18 3.21 3.03
CA VAL A 146 -2.10 2.31 1.88
C VAL A 146 -3.51 1.89 1.48
N LEU A 147 -3.82 2.05 0.21
CA LEU A 147 -5.14 1.77 -0.34
C LEU A 147 -5.24 0.32 -0.83
N PRO A 148 -6.42 -0.30 -0.77
CA PRO A 148 -6.63 -1.62 -1.34
C PRO A 148 -6.38 -1.65 -2.85
N HIS A 149 -5.66 -2.66 -3.31
CA HIS A 149 -5.39 -2.97 -4.70
C HIS A 149 -6.37 -4.04 -5.19
N ARG A 150 -7.19 -3.71 -6.20
CA ARG A 150 -8.21 -4.63 -6.73
C ARG A 150 -7.61 -5.52 -7.81
N ILE A 151 -7.29 -6.76 -7.44
CA ILE A 151 -6.78 -7.78 -8.37
C ILE A 151 -7.68 -9.01 -8.48
N LEU A 152 -8.59 -9.20 -7.53
CA LEU A 152 -9.45 -10.37 -7.49
C LEU A 152 -10.40 -10.39 -8.70
N SER A 153 -10.40 -11.54 -9.38
CA SER A 153 -11.32 -11.88 -10.46
C SER A 153 -11.79 -13.32 -10.29
N LYS A 154 -12.90 -13.69 -10.94
CA LYS A 154 -13.39 -15.08 -10.91
C LYS A 154 -12.31 -16.07 -11.37
N THR A 155 -11.63 -15.76 -12.47
CA THR A 155 -10.53 -16.56 -13.01
C THR A 155 -9.37 -16.69 -12.03
N MET A 156 -9.00 -15.62 -11.33
CA MET A 156 -7.95 -15.69 -10.30
C MET A 156 -8.34 -16.64 -9.16
N VAL A 157 -9.59 -16.58 -8.69
CA VAL A 157 -10.09 -17.45 -7.61
C VAL A 157 -10.10 -18.92 -8.07
N GLU A 158 -10.55 -19.19 -9.30
CA GLU A 158 -10.52 -20.52 -9.90
C GLU A 158 -9.09 -21.06 -10.00
N ASN A 159 -8.14 -20.25 -10.48
CA ASN A 159 -6.73 -20.62 -10.57
C ASN A 159 -6.12 -20.90 -9.20
N LEU A 160 -6.43 -20.08 -8.17
CA LEU A 160 -5.95 -20.30 -6.81
C LEU A 160 -6.48 -21.61 -6.21
N GLN A 161 -7.75 -21.95 -6.47
CA GLN A 161 -8.33 -23.21 -6.03
C GLN A 161 -7.67 -24.41 -6.72
N GLN A 162 -7.40 -24.31 -8.02
CA GLN A 162 -6.69 -25.36 -8.76
C GLN A 162 -5.26 -25.55 -8.24
N LEU A 163 -4.54 -24.45 -8.00
CA LEU A 163 -3.19 -24.49 -7.43
C LEU A 163 -3.19 -25.16 -6.05
N ALA A 164 -4.10 -24.78 -5.16
CA ALA A 164 -4.21 -25.38 -3.84
C ALA A 164 -4.45 -26.90 -3.92
N ASN A 165 -5.32 -27.35 -4.82
CA ASN A 165 -5.58 -28.77 -5.04
C ASN A 165 -4.33 -29.52 -5.55
N GLN A 166 -3.58 -28.94 -6.48
CA GLN A 166 -2.33 -29.53 -7.00
C GLN A 166 -1.23 -29.60 -5.93
N CYS A 167 -1.11 -28.56 -5.10
CA CYS A 167 -0.20 -28.57 -3.96
C CYS A 167 -0.54 -29.69 -2.99
N GLN A 168 -1.82 -29.89 -2.66
CA GLN A 168 -2.26 -30.97 -1.77
C GLN A 168 -1.90 -32.34 -2.34
N MET A 169 -2.22 -32.60 -3.62
CA MET A 169 -1.85 -33.86 -4.29
C MET A 169 -0.33 -34.13 -4.23
N THR A 170 0.49 -33.09 -4.37
CA THR A 170 1.95 -33.24 -4.31
C THR A 170 2.43 -33.58 -2.91
N LEU A 171 1.86 -32.95 -1.88
CA LEU A 171 2.19 -33.24 -0.48
C LEU A 171 1.79 -34.66 -0.07
N ASP A 172 0.61 -35.10 -0.51
CA ASP A 172 0.11 -36.45 -0.22
C ASP A 172 1.04 -37.51 -0.81
N ASN A 173 1.45 -37.36 -2.07
CA ASN A 173 2.39 -38.28 -2.72
C ASN A 173 3.75 -38.35 -2.01
N GLN A 174 4.30 -37.20 -1.60
CA GLN A 174 5.56 -37.15 -0.84
C GLN A 174 5.46 -37.87 0.51
N THR A 175 4.29 -37.80 1.16
CA THR A 175 4.08 -38.43 2.45
C THR A 175 4.00 -39.94 2.31
N MET A 176 3.36 -40.43 1.23
CA MET A 176 3.32 -41.87 0.91
C MET A 176 4.70 -42.44 0.57
N GLU A 177 5.51 -41.73 -0.22
CA GLU A 177 6.89 -42.14 -0.54
C GLU A 177 7.78 -42.27 0.70
N MET A 178 7.56 -41.43 1.73
CA MET A 178 8.31 -41.49 3.00
C MET A 178 7.84 -42.58 3.97
N GLU A 179 6.62 -43.09 3.83
CA GLU A 179 6.10 -44.20 4.64
C GLU A 179 6.52 -45.58 4.08
N ASP A 180 6.91 -45.63 2.80
CA ASP A 180 7.36 -46.83 2.10
C ASP A 180 8.90 -47.03 2.14
N GLU A 181 9.67 -46.09 2.71
CA GLU A 181 11.14 -46.17 2.98
C GLU A 181 11.46 -46.58 4.43
#